data_AF-A0A1I0ZW34-F1
#
_entry.id   AF-A0A1I0ZW34-F1
#
_cell.length_a   1.000
_cell.length_b   1.000
_cell.length_c   1.000
_cell.angle_alpha   90.00
_cell.angle_beta   90.00
_cell.angle_gamma   90.00
#
_symmetry.space_group_name_H-M   'P 1'
#
loop_
_entity.id
_entity.type
_entity.pdbx_description
1 polymer ?
#
loop_
_entity_poly.entity_id
_entity_poly.type
_entity_poly.pdbx_seq_one_letter_code
_entity_poly.pdbx_strand_id
1 'polypeptide(L)'
;MKKRIVLLLLAAVTAFTLASCGADSSKKGTDTNNVISNRETTNNSNQEKNLDKNSSNETDKKEEADTNNTSDNKNDNEDHIDLFANLSNYAFEYTSHSGGWSTSLSITANGDFAGYYLDSEYGETGDGYPEGTMYESNFTGSFVNPTKIDDYSYKVEINGITYNEEPGSENYADGMRTVYSDASGVSNAKEFVVYLPDTPVSVLPQGFKDWVTPVYGDFTGDTLGYYALYNPDGEYAFISFLLNPENNVSNND
;
A
#
# COMPACT_ATOMS: atom_id res chain seq x y z
N MET A 1 51.28 22.00 -9.78
CA MET A 1 51.86 20.69 -9.39
C MET A 1 50.97 20.11 -8.30
N LYS A 2 50.28 18.97 -8.36
CA LYS A 2 50.15 17.85 -9.31
C LYS A 2 48.68 17.38 -9.25
N LYS A 3 48.02 17.18 -10.39
CA LYS A 3 46.73 16.47 -10.50
C LYS A 3 46.98 14.98 -10.29
N ARG A 4 46.15 14.28 -9.53
CA ARG A 4 46.17 12.81 -9.44
C ARG A 4 44.93 12.27 -10.14
N ILE A 5 45.13 11.83 -11.37
CA ILE A 5 44.21 11.01 -12.16
C ILE A 5 44.41 9.58 -11.65
N VAL A 6 43.33 8.93 -11.21
CA VAL A 6 43.33 7.48 -10.95
C VAL A 6 42.59 6.83 -12.11
N LEU A 7 43.38 6.35 -13.08
CA LEU A 7 42.94 5.40 -14.10
C LEU A 7 42.93 4.00 -13.46
N LEU A 8 41.78 3.34 -13.42
CA LEU A 8 41.71 1.90 -13.19
C LEU A 8 41.20 1.23 -14.46
N LEU A 9 42.16 0.78 -15.27
CA LEU A 9 41.97 -0.21 -16.32
C LEU A 9 41.96 -1.59 -15.66
N LEU A 10 40.88 -2.36 -15.77
CA LEU A 10 40.97 -3.81 -15.69
C LEU A 10 40.16 -4.45 -16.82
N ALA A 11 40.80 -5.44 -17.42
CA ALA A 11 40.56 -5.93 -18.75
C ALA A 11 39.42 -6.95 -18.86
N ALA A 12 38.96 -7.06 -20.11
CA ALA A 12 38.00 -8.00 -20.68
C ALA A 12 38.17 -9.47 -20.25
N VAL A 13 37.03 -10.15 -20.09
CA VAL A 13 36.89 -11.58 -20.37
C VAL A 13 35.68 -11.78 -21.28
N THR A 14 35.91 -12.64 -22.25
CA THR A 14 35.19 -12.89 -23.50
C THR A 14 33.97 -13.79 -23.37
N ALA A 15 32.98 -13.51 -24.23
CA ALA A 15 32.16 -14.42 -25.03
C ALA A 15 31.54 -15.68 -24.38
N PHE A 16 30.21 -15.66 -24.26
CA PHE A 16 29.37 -16.84 -24.52
C PHE A 16 28.30 -16.49 -25.56
N THR A 17 28.38 -17.17 -26.70
CA THR A 17 27.38 -17.21 -27.76
C THR A 17 26.23 -18.13 -27.34
N LEU A 18 24.98 -17.72 -27.52
CA LEU A 18 23.88 -18.64 -27.78
C LEU A 18 22.97 -18.12 -28.91
N ALA A 19 22.98 -18.92 -29.97
CA ALA A 19 21.89 -19.24 -30.90
C ALA A 19 20.97 -18.10 -31.38
N SER A 20 21.34 -17.58 -32.55
CA SER A 20 20.42 -17.06 -33.54
C SER A 20 19.52 -18.19 -34.08
N CYS A 21 18.20 -18.01 -33.97
CA CYS A 21 17.23 -18.67 -34.85
C CYS A 21 16.46 -17.57 -35.61
N GLY A 22 16.95 -17.25 -36.81
CA GLY A 22 16.09 -16.88 -37.94
C GLY A 22 16.09 -18.07 -38.90
N ALA A 23 15.11 -18.34 -39.76
CA ALA A 23 13.94 -17.62 -40.25
C ALA A 23 12.90 -18.74 -40.61
N ASP A 24 11.67 -18.52 -41.07
CA ASP A 24 11.39 -17.82 -42.31
C ASP A 24 9.87 -17.61 -42.53
N SER A 25 9.61 -16.47 -43.19
CA SER A 25 8.52 -16.06 -44.09
C SER A 25 7.10 -16.65 -44.00
N SER A 26 6.09 -15.77 -43.99
CA SER A 26 5.50 -15.26 -45.25
C SER A 26 4.25 -14.40 -45.01
N LYS A 27 4.13 -13.39 -45.86
CA LYS A 27 3.08 -12.36 -46.01
C LYS A 27 1.71 -12.88 -46.47
N LYS A 28 0.76 -11.92 -46.44
CA LYS A 28 -0.61 -11.80 -47.01
C LYS A 28 -1.72 -12.16 -46.02
N GLY A 29 -2.77 -11.37 -45.83
CA GLY A 29 -3.32 -10.27 -46.63
C GLY A 29 -4.81 -10.53 -46.85
N THR A 30 -5.64 -9.59 -46.38
CA THR A 30 -7.01 -9.25 -46.82
C THR A 30 -8.15 -10.29 -46.75
N ASP A 31 -9.22 -9.82 -46.10
CA ASP A 31 -10.62 -9.84 -46.56
C ASP A 31 -11.56 -11.02 -46.27
N THR A 32 -12.77 -10.58 -45.91
CA THR A 32 -14.11 -11.16 -46.11
C THR A 32 -14.69 -12.18 -45.13
N ASN A 33 -15.64 -11.67 -44.34
CA ASN A 33 -17.06 -12.04 -44.33
C ASN A 33 -17.47 -13.53 -44.29
N ASN A 34 -18.15 -13.84 -43.18
CA ASN A 34 -19.51 -14.41 -43.12
C ASN A 34 -19.68 -15.90 -43.47
N VAL A 35 -19.92 -16.72 -42.43
CA VAL A 35 -20.95 -17.76 -42.48
C VAL A 35 -21.70 -17.80 -41.16
N ILE A 36 -22.97 -17.39 -41.26
CA ILE A 36 -24.08 -17.63 -40.35
C ILE A 36 -24.42 -19.12 -40.33
N SER A 37 -24.63 -19.67 -39.13
CA SER A 37 -25.68 -20.68 -38.88
C SER A 37 -26.52 -20.15 -37.72
N ASN A 38 -27.59 -19.41 -38.01
CA ASN A 38 -28.98 -19.86 -37.99
C ASN A 38 -29.30 -20.70 -36.74
N ARG A 39 -30.00 -20.09 -35.77
CA ARG A 39 -31.49 -19.95 -35.64
C ARG A 39 -31.95 -20.99 -34.61
N GLU A 40 -32.83 -20.75 -33.64
CA GLU A 40 -33.83 -19.71 -33.37
C GLU A 40 -34.10 -19.77 -31.85
N THR A 41 -34.01 -18.69 -31.09
CA THR A 41 -35.15 -17.86 -30.62
C THR A 41 -36.48 -18.58 -30.43
N THR A 42 -37.02 -18.52 -29.21
CA THR A 42 -38.34 -17.90 -29.02
C THR A 42 -38.50 -17.33 -27.61
N ASN A 43 -38.64 -16.01 -27.56
CA ASN A 43 -39.33 -15.27 -26.51
C ASN A 43 -40.80 -15.72 -26.46
N ASN A 44 -41.47 -15.69 -25.29
CA ASN A 44 -42.47 -14.64 -25.08
C ASN A 44 -42.99 -14.52 -23.64
N SER A 45 -43.31 -13.27 -23.35
CA SER A 45 -44.00 -12.68 -22.21
C SER A 45 -45.47 -13.10 -22.08
N ASN A 46 -46.03 -13.15 -20.86
CA ASN A 46 -47.07 -12.22 -20.38
C ASN A 46 -47.84 -12.71 -19.13
N GLN A 47 -47.84 -11.84 -18.12
CA GLN A 47 -48.96 -11.29 -17.33
C GLN A 47 -50.00 -12.15 -16.55
N GLU A 48 -50.06 -11.77 -15.27
CA GLU A 48 -51.22 -11.34 -14.44
C GLU A 48 -52.16 -12.31 -13.71
N LYS A 49 -52.29 -11.97 -12.41
CA LYS A 49 -53.52 -11.72 -11.60
C LYS A 49 -53.97 -12.74 -10.53
N ASN A 50 -53.72 -12.29 -9.29
CA ASN A 50 -54.71 -11.89 -8.25
C ASN A 50 -55.35 -12.89 -7.27
N LEU A 51 -55.31 -12.42 -5.99
CA LEU A 51 -56.30 -12.48 -4.89
C LEU A 51 -56.49 -13.83 -4.16
N ASP A 52 -56.64 -13.93 -2.83
CA ASP A 52 -57.02 -12.92 -1.82
C ASP A 52 -56.83 -13.49 -0.37
N LYS A 53 -56.67 -12.58 0.61
CA LYS A 53 -57.25 -12.56 2.00
C LYS A 53 -56.93 -13.70 3.01
N ASN A 54 -56.84 -13.50 4.34
CA ASN A 54 -57.05 -12.39 5.28
C ASN A 54 -56.56 -12.83 6.69
N SER A 55 -56.47 -11.89 7.63
CA SER A 55 -56.76 -12.01 9.09
C SER A 55 -55.64 -11.69 10.09
N SER A 56 -55.43 -10.38 10.30
CA SER A 56 -55.51 -9.63 11.57
C SER A 56 -55.38 -10.35 12.93
N ASN A 57 -54.50 -9.85 13.81
CA ASN A 57 -54.88 -8.99 14.96
C ASN A 57 -53.66 -8.48 15.77
N GLU A 58 -53.80 -7.24 16.24
CA GLU A 58 -52.93 -6.43 17.12
C GLU A 58 -52.86 -6.95 18.57
N THR A 59 -51.79 -6.62 19.32
CA THR A 59 -51.93 -5.94 20.63
C THR A 59 -50.62 -5.29 21.11
N ASP A 60 -50.74 -4.06 21.59
CA ASP A 60 -49.75 -3.26 22.32
C ASP A 60 -49.26 -3.91 23.63
N LYS A 61 -47.99 -3.67 23.98
CA LYS A 61 -47.64 -3.32 25.37
C LYS A 61 -46.30 -2.59 25.50
N LYS A 62 -46.41 -1.39 26.07
CA LYS A 62 -45.37 -0.49 26.57
C LYS A 62 -44.88 -1.01 27.93
N GLU A 63 -43.56 -1.10 28.15
CA GLU A 63 -42.99 -1.19 29.49
C GLU A 63 -41.60 -0.49 29.49
N GLU A 64 -41.53 0.62 30.21
CA GLU A 64 -40.30 1.30 30.64
C GLU A 64 -39.61 0.45 31.70
N ALA A 65 -38.29 0.32 31.61
CA ALA A 65 -37.44 0.01 32.75
C ALA A 65 -36.14 0.82 32.66
N ASP A 66 -35.86 1.45 33.79
CA ASP A 66 -34.92 2.51 34.05
C ASP A 66 -33.53 1.98 34.43
N THR A 67 -32.53 2.82 34.15
CA THR A 67 -31.20 2.93 34.78
C THR A 67 -30.26 1.71 34.86
N ASN A 68 -29.14 1.79 34.13
CA ASN A 68 -27.78 1.98 34.71
C ASN A 68 -26.71 1.71 33.64
N ASN A 69 -26.47 2.68 32.74
CA ASN A 69 -25.19 2.74 32.03
C ASN A 69 -24.26 3.64 32.86
N THR A 70 -23.44 3.00 33.69
CA THR A 70 -22.19 3.61 34.14
C THR A 70 -21.31 3.75 32.91
N SER A 71 -21.37 4.91 32.28
CA SER A 71 -20.35 5.34 31.34
C SER A 71 -19.08 5.59 32.14
N ASP A 72 -18.22 4.58 32.19
CA ASP A 72 -16.80 4.77 32.49
C ASP A 72 -16.24 5.64 31.37
N ASN A 73 -16.26 6.95 31.60
CA ASN A 73 -15.64 7.95 30.77
C ASN A 73 -14.12 7.86 31.02
N LYS A 74 -13.50 6.79 30.51
CA LYS A 74 -12.05 6.72 30.36
C LYS A 74 -11.68 7.74 29.29
N ASN A 75 -10.72 8.60 29.60
CA ASN A 75 -10.24 9.63 28.68
C ASN A 75 -9.67 8.98 27.41
N ASP A 76 -10.45 8.97 26.32
CA ASP A 76 -9.99 8.52 25.01
C ASP A 76 -8.67 9.23 24.59
N ASN A 77 -8.47 10.48 25.04
CA ASN A 77 -7.27 11.28 24.78
C ASN A 77 -5.96 10.73 25.37
N GLU A 78 -5.99 9.92 26.43
CA GLU A 78 -4.76 9.42 27.06
C GLU A 78 -4.19 8.23 26.25
N ASP A 79 -5.06 7.31 25.82
CA ASP A 79 -4.70 6.18 24.96
C ASP A 79 -4.21 6.65 23.56
N HIS A 80 -4.69 7.81 23.09
CA HIS A 80 -4.24 8.42 21.82
C HIS A 80 -2.81 8.95 21.86
N ILE A 81 -2.43 9.64 22.94
CA ILE A 81 -1.07 10.16 23.13
C ILE A 81 -0.09 8.99 23.23
N ASP A 82 -0.48 7.91 23.90
CA ASP A 82 0.36 6.71 24.04
C ASP A 82 0.54 5.97 22.69
N LEU A 83 -0.50 5.87 21.85
CA LEU A 83 -0.37 5.21 20.54
C LEU A 83 0.70 5.85 19.67
N PHE A 84 0.57 7.14 19.35
CA PHE A 84 1.51 7.80 18.44
C PHE A 84 2.90 7.97 19.06
N ALA A 85 2.99 8.20 20.38
CA ALA A 85 4.27 8.19 21.09
C ALA A 85 4.99 6.84 20.93
N ASN A 86 4.26 5.72 21.02
CA ASN A 86 4.83 4.39 20.79
C ASN A 86 5.27 4.20 19.33
N LEU A 87 4.43 4.54 18.36
CA LEU A 87 4.75 4.42 16.93
C LEU A 87 5.94 5.29 16.53
N SER A 88 6.19 6.41 17.23
CA SER A 88 7.30 7.31 16.92
C SER A 88 8.70 6.74 17.18
N ASN A 89 8.79 5.57 17.79
CA ASN A 89 10.05 4.84 17.95
C ASN A 89 10.39 3.95 16.74
N TYR A 90 9.56 3.96 15.70
CA TYR A 90 9.65 3.04 14.56
C TYR A 90 9.60 3.75 13.21
N ALA A 91 10.28 3.14 12.23
CA ALA A 91 10.01 3.33 10.81
C ALA A 91 9.10 2.21 10.32
N PHE A 92 8.31 2.48 9.28
CA PHE A 92 7.38 1.53 8.69
C PHE A 92 7.71 1.35 7.21
N GLU A 93 7.84 0.11 6.75
CA GLU A 93 8.16 -0.17 5.35
C GLU A 93 7.06 -0.98 4.67
N TYR A 94 6.72 -0.55 3.46
CA TYR A 94 5.86 -1.24 2.50
C TYR A 94 6.69 -1.44 1.23
N THR A 95 7.06 -2.67 0.92
CA THR A 95 7.99 -2.97 -0.17
C THR A 95 7.47 -4.05 -1.11
N SER A 96 7.97 -4.04 -2.34
CA SER A 96 7.74 -5.17 -3.23
C SER A 96 8.49 -6.40 -2.75
N HIS A 97 7.92 -7.56 -3.01
CA HIS A 97 8.51 -8.87 -2.74
C HIS A 97 9.98 -9.03 -3.14
N SER A 98 10.42 -8.36 -4.21
CA SER A 98 11.78 -8.40 -4.72
C SER A 98 12.63 -7.17 -4.40
N GLY A 99 12.09 -6.20 -3.64
CA GLY A 99 12.78 -4.95 -3.28
C GLY A 99 13.01 -4.00 -4.44
N GLY A 100 12.25 -4.13 -5.54
CA GLY A 100 12.32 -3.20 -6.67
C GLY A 100 11.75 -1.81 -6.36
N TRP A 101 10.84 -1.76 -5.38
CA TRP A 101 10.27 -0.52 -4.86
C TRP A 101 9.95 -0.62 -3.38
N SER A 102 9.87 0.54 -2.72
CA SER A 102 9.48 0.65 -1.31
C SER A 102 8.86 2.00 -1.00
N THR A 103 7.96 2.01 -0.01
CA THR A 103 7.50 3.21 0.68
C THR A 103 7.88 3.09 2.16
N SER A 104 8.63 4.06 2.63
CA SER A 104 9.01 4.20 4.03
C SER A 104 8.16 5.30 4.69
N LEU A 105 7.78 5.10 5.95
CA LEU A 105 7.01 6.04 6.76
C LEU A 105 7.64 6.20 8.14
N SER A 106 7.69 7.42 8.65
CA SER A 106 8.03 7.74 10.04
C SER A 106 6.94 8.60 10.63
N ILE A 107 6.47 8.24 11.83
CA ILE A 107 5.36 8.91 12.52
C ILE A 107 5.93 9.64 13.74
N THR A 108 5.48 10.85 14.00
CA THR A 108 5.84 11.61 15.19
C THR A 108 4.90 11.28 16.35
N ALA A 109 5.27 11.65 17.58
CA ALA A 109 4.42 11.42 18.75
C ALA A 109 3.06 12.14 18.69
N ASN A 110 2.87 13.11 17.78
CA ASN A 110 1.61 13.81 17.58
C ASN A 110 0.76 13.23 16.44
N GLY A 111 1.22 12.16 15.77
CA GLY A 111 0.52 11.54 14.65
C GLY A 111 0.87 12.10 13.27
N ASP A 112 1.64 13.20 13.18
CA ASP A 112 2.19 13.67 11.91
C ASP A 112 3.17 12.64 11.34
N PHE A 113 3.16 12.41 10.04
CA PHE A 113 4.08 11.49 9.36
C PHE A 113 4.81 12.15 8.20
N ALA A 114 6.00 11.63 7.92
CA ALA A 114 6.76 11.86 6.71
C ALA A 114 7.07 10.52 6.05
N GLY A 115 7.06 10.48 4.73
CA GLY A 115 7.35 9.28 3.96
C GLY A 115 8.09 9.55 2.66
N TYR A 116 8.69 8.47 2.16
CA TYR A 116 9.39 8.43 0.89
C TYR A 116 9.02 7.17 0.14
N TYR A 117 8.53 7.33 -1.09
CA TYR A 117 8.35 6.22 -2.03
C TYR A 117 9.45 6.26 -3.09
N LEU A 118 9.93 5.08 -3.48
CA LEU A 118 10.91 4.88 -4.53
C LEU A 118 10.61 3.62 -5.34
N ASP A 119 10.71 3.71 -6.67
CA ASP A 119 10.66 2.59 -7.61
C ASP A 119 11.67 2.81 -8.74
N SER A 120 12.63 1.88 -8.84
CA SER A 120 13.78 2.00 -9.74
C SER A 120 13.58 1.20 -11.02
N GLU A 121 13.14 1.87 -12.08
CA GLU A 121 12.93 1.28 -13.41
C GLU A 121 14.10 1.58 -14.35
N TYR A 122 15.27 1.01 -14.04
CA TYR A 122 16.50 1.19 -14.84
C TYR A 122 16.37 0.68 -16.29
N GLY A 123 15.36 -0.14 -16.59
CA GLY A 123 15.05 -0.59 -17.94
C GLY A 123 14.26 0.43 -18.78
N GLU A 124 13.56 1.37 -18.13
CA GLU A 124 12.76 2.40 -18.81
C GLU A 124 13.65 3.57 -19.21
N THR A 125 14.22 3.49 -20.41
CA THR A 125 15.21 4.44 -20.94
C THR A 125 14.68 5.22 -22.14
N GLY A 126 15.30 6.36 -22.45
CA GLY A 126 14.97 7.17 -23.63
C GLY A 126 15.99 8.26 -23.94
N ASP A 127 15.69 9.07 -24.96
CA ASP A 127 16.54 10.17 -25.36
C ASP A 127 16.66 11.20 -24.21
N GLY A 128 17.88 11.41 -23.72
CA GLY A 128 18.15 12.30 -22.59
C GLY A 128 18.13 11.63 -21.22
N TYR A 129 17.69 10.37 -21.13
CA TYR A 129 17.73 9.56 -19.91
C TYR A 129 18.12 8.09 -20.19
N PRO A 130 19.35 7.83 -20.70
CA PRO A 130 19.81 6.49 -21.03
C PRO A 130 20.04 5.58 -19.81
N GLU A 131 20.14 6.14 -18.61
CA GLU A 131 20.43 5.38 -17.38
C GLU A 131 19.14 4.82 -16.72
N GLY A 132 17.96 5.29 -17.15
CA GLY A 132 16.67 4.75 -16.73
C GLY A 132 15.70 5.78 -16.19
N THR A 133 14.61 5.28 -15.61
CA THR A 133 13.57 6.08 -14.96
C THR A 133 13.47 5.70 -13.48
N MET A 134 13.30 6.71 -12.63
CA MET A 134 13.01 6.56 -11.22
C MET A 134 11.65 7.16 -10.93
N TYR A 135 10.77 6.42 -10.26
CA TYR A 135 9.55 6.98 -9.70
C TYR A 135 9.77 7.24 -8.22
N GLU A 136 9.48 8.45 -7.76
CA GLU A 136 9.64 8.75 -6.34
C GLU A 136 8.59 9.74 -5.83
N SER A 137 8.42 9.80 -4.52
CA SER A 137 7.70 10.88 -3.88
C SER A 137 8.17 11.10 -2.45
N ASN A 138 8.44 12.35 -2.09
CA ASN A 138 8.59 12.78 -0.70
C ASN A 138 7.27 13.42 -0.27
N PHE A 139 6.70 12.94 0.82
CA PHE A 139 5.38 13.36 1.24
C PHE A 139 5.23 13.45 2.76
N THR A 140 4.24 14.23 3.19
CA THR A 140 3.88 14.42 4.60
C THR A 140 2.37 14.37 4.76
N GLY A 141 1.90 14.08 5.97
CA GLY A 141 0.50 14.07 6.34
C GLY A 141 0.35 13.84 7.83
N SER A 142 -0.86 13.53 8.29
CA SER A 142 -1.09 13.18 9.69
C SER A 142 -2.11 12.06 9.83
N PHE A 143 -1.87 11.17 10.79
CA PHE A 143 -2.89 10.28 11.33
C PHE A 143 -3.64 11.00 12.44
N VAL A 144 -4.97 10.95 12.38
CA VAL A 144 -5.86 11.61 13.34
C VAL A 144 -6.94 10.65 13.83
N ASN A 145 -7.67 11.07 14.85
CA ASN A 145 -8.83 10.36 15.41
C ASN A 145 -8.56 8.87 15.69
N PRO A 146 -7.54 8.52 16.50
CA PRO A 146 -7.33 7.12 16.83
C PRO A 146 -8.58 6.58 17.50
N THR A 147 -9.03 5.40 17.13
CA THR A 147 -10.19 4.76 17.75
C THR A 147 -9.82 3.32 18.02
N LYS A 148 -9.83 2.91 19.29
CA LYS A 148 -9.57 1.50 19.65
C LYS A 148 -10.65 0.62 19.03
N ILE A 149 -10.24 -0.38 18.24
CA ILE A 149 -11.16 -1.37 17.64
C ILE A 149 -11.34 -2.52 18.63
N ASP A 150 -10.22 -3.05 19.13
CA ASP A 150 -10.12 -4.10 20.12
C ASP A 150 -8.82 -3.96 20.92
N ASP A 151 -8.47 -4.97 21.73
CA ASP A 151 -7.25 -4.94 22.56
C ASP A 151 -5.94 -4.93 21.78
N TYR A 152 -5.98 -5.24 20.48
CA TYR A 152 -4.80 -5.44 19.63
C TYR A 152 -4.71 -4.44 18.49
N SER A 153 -5.72 -3.60 18.30
CA SER A 153 -5.79 -2.75 17.11
C SER A 153 -6.50 -1.41 17.34
N TYR A 154 -6.03 -0.43 16.58
CA TYR A 154 -6.60 0.91 16.49
C TYR A 154 -6.90 1.25 15.05
N LYS A 155 -7.96 2.01 14.84
CA LYS A 155 -8.24 2.69 13.58
C LYS A 155 -7.69 4.10 13.64
N VAL A 156 -7.10 4.59 12.55
CA VAL A 156 -6.69 6.00 12.40
C VAL A 156 -7.14 6.52 11.03
N GLU A 157 -7.44 7.81 10.96
CA GLU A 157 -7.85 8.48 9.72
C GLU A 157 -6.68 9.29 9.16
N ILE A 158 -6.57 9.40 7.83
CA ILE A 158 -5.59 10.28 7.20
C ILE A 158 -6.16 11.69 7.06
N ASN A 159 -5.45 12.66 7.61
CA ASN A 159 -5.71 14.07 7.42
C ASN A 159 -4.78 14.67 6.35
N GLY A 160 -5.11 14.41 5.09
CA GLY A 160 -4.42 14.95 3.93
C GLY A 160 -3.02 14.39 3.69
N ILE A 161 -2.55 14.57 2.46
CA ILE A 161 -1.17 14.28 2.04
C ILE A 161 -0.68 15.50 1.28
N THR A 162 0.52 15.95 1.64
CA THR A 162 1.24 17.03 0.94
C THR A 162 2.50 16.45 0.34
N TYR A 163 2.69 16.66 -0.95
CA TYR A 163 3.88 16.25 -1.68
C TYR A 163 4.87 17.41 -1.79
N ASN A 164 6.16 17.10 -1.72
CA ASN A 164 7.21 18.10 -1.96
C ASN A 164 7.22 18.55 -3.43
N GLU A 165 7.02 17.60 -4.35
CA GLU A 165 6.93 17.84 -5.79
C GLU A 165 5.55 17.41 -6.29
N GLU A 166 5.04 18.08 -7.32
CA GLU A 166 3.70 17.80 -7.85
C GLU A 166 3.66 16.40 -8.49
N PRO A 167 2.74 15.49 -8.09
CA PRO A 167 2.58 14.21 -8.76
C PRO A 167 2.33 14.37 -10.27
N GLY A 168 3.07 13.60 -11.07
CA GLY A 168 3.11 13.66 -12.53
C GLY A 168 4.13 14.64 -13.10
N SER A 169 4.78 15.47 -12.27
CA SER A 169 5.92 16.28 -12.72
C SER A 169 7.18 15.44 -12.92
N GLU A 170 8.11 15.96 -13.71
CA GLU A 170 9.33 15.23 -14.09
C GLU A 170 10.57 16.10 -13.94
N ASN A 171 11.69 15.46 -13.59
CA ASN A 171 13.01 16.04 -13.57
C ASN A 171 14.00 15.17 -14.35
N TYR A 172 14.98 15.78 -14.99
CA TYR A 172 15.99 15.09 -15.80
C TYR A 172 17.38 15.52 -15.34
N ALA A 173 18.15 14.58 -14.80
CA ALA A 173 19.49 14.85 -14.27
C ALA A 173 20.39 13.62 -14.45
N ASP A 174 21.66 13.85 -14.79
CA ASP A 174 22.70 12.81 -14.87
C ASP A 174 22.33 11.57 -15.72
N GLY A 175 21.53 11.76 -16.76
CA GLY A 175 21.08 10.67 -17.64
C GLY A 175 19.95 9.82 -17.06
N MET A 176 19.34 10.24 -15.94
CA MET A 176 18.13 9.67 -15.36
C MET A 176 16.93 10.59 -15.61
N ARG A 177 15.74 9.97 -15.74
CA ARG A 177 14.44 10.64 -15.63
C ARG A 177 13.83 10.32 -14.28
N THR A 178 13.52 11.33 -13.49
CA THR A 178 12.74 11.19 -12.26
C THR A 178 11.31 11.61 -12.54
N VAL A 179 10.35 10.73 -12.23
CA VAL A 179 8.92 11.00 -12.30
C VAL A 179 8.39 11.07 -10.87
N TYR A 180 7.87 12.22 -10.48
CA TYR A 180 7.25 12.38 -9.17
C TYR A 180 5.87 11.73 -9.18
N SER A 181 5.60 10.83 -8.24
CA SER A 181 4.41 9.99 -8.21
C SER A 181 3.57 10.22 -6.96
N ASP A 182 2.41 9.58 -6.87
CA ASP A 182 1.65 9.52 -5.61
C ASP A 182 2.36 8.65 -4.57
N ALA A 183 2.00 8.81 -3.29
CA ALA A 183 2.52 8.01 -2.19
C ALA A 183 1.96 6.58 -2.27
N SER A 184 2.72 5.66 -2.87
CA SER A 184 2.29 4.26 -3.03
C SER A 184 1.95 3.63 -1.67
N GLY A 185 0.84 2.88 -1.61
CA GLY A 185 0.35 2.27 -0.37
C GLY A 185 -0.34 3.22 0.62
N VAL A 186 -0.23 4.55 0.46
CA VAL A 186 -0.80 5.56 1.37
C VAL A 186 -1.87 6.41 0.69
N SER A 187 -1.61 6.90 -0.52
CA SER A 187 -2.45 7.87 -1.24
C SER A 187 -3.88 7.41 -1.55
N ASN A 188 -4.10 6.11 -1.64
CA ASN A 188 -5.43 5.53 -1.88
C ASN A 188 -6.22 5.27 -0.58
N ALA A 189 -5.59 5.40 0.59
CA ALA A 189 -6.20 5.08 1.86
C ALA A 189 -6.97 6.27 2.43
N LYS A 190 -8.15 5.99 3.00
CA LYS A 190 -8.85 6.97 3.87
C LYS A 190 -8.55 6.74 5.35
N GLU A 191 -8.35 5.49 5.71
CA GLU A 191 -8.07 5.04 7.06
C GLU A 191 -7.03 3.92 7.04
N PHE A 192 -6.36 3.76 8.18
CA PHE A 192 -5.45 2.67 8.44
C PHE A 192 -5.87 1.93 9.71
N VAL A 193 -5.62 0.63 9.73
CA VAL A 193 -5.66 -0.17 10.96
C VAL A 193 -4.23 -0.34 11.46
N VAL A 194 -3.97 0.11 12.69
CA VAL A 194 -2.72 -0.12 13.40
C VAL A 194 -2.84 -1.40 14.20
N TYR A 195 -2.02 -2.39 13.90
CA TYR A 195 -1.90 -3.63 14.69
C TYR A 195 -0.75 -3.51 15.69
N LEU A 196 -1.00 -3.91 16.93
CA LEU A 196 -0.02 -3.94 18.01
C LEU A 196 0.85 -5.23 17.94
N PRO A 197 2.05 -5.24 18.54
CA PRO A 197 2.94 -6.41 18.53
C PRO A 197 2.33 -7.70 19.12
N ASP A 198 1.38 -7.59 20.04
CA ASP A 198 0.70 -8.72 20.67
C ASP A 198 -0.53 -9.22 19.89
N THR A 199 -0.83 -8.62 18.72
CA THR A 199 -1.94 -9.05 17.85
C THR A 199 -1.79 -10.53 17.48
N PRO A 200 -2.79 -11.39 17.77
CA PRO A 200 -2.77 -12.77 17.34
C PRO A 200 -2.77 -12.90 15.82
N VAL A 201 -1.90 -13.73 15.26
CA VAL A 201 -1.83 -13.96 13.79
C VAL A 201 -3.15 -14.51 13.25
N SER A 202 -3.90 -15.24 14.06
CA SER A 202 -5.20 -15.80 13.70
C SER A 202 -6.26 -14.75 13.38
N VAL A 203 -6.17 -13.53 13.95
CA VAL A 203 -7.16 -12.47 13.75
C VAL A 203 -6.81 -11.52 12.59
N LEU A 204 -5.59 -11.58 12.08
CA LEU A 204 -5.15 -10.74 10.96
C LEU A 204 -5.97 -11.05 9.68
N PRO A 205 -6.40 -10.01 8.92
CA PRO A 205 -7.08 -10.17 7.65
C PRO A 205 -6.27 -10.97 6.63
N GLN A 206 -6.95 -11.65 5.70
CA GLN A 206 -6.25 -12.43 4.68
C GLN A 206 -5.39 -11.56 3.77
N GLY A 207 -5.88 -10.39 3.32
CA GLY A 207 -5.10 -9.46 2.50
C GLY A 207 -3.80 -9.00 3.19
N PHE A 208 -3.82 -8.80 4.51
CA PHE A 208 -2.60 -8.51 5.28
C PHE A 208 -1.60 -9.67 5.18
N LYS A 209 -2.06 -10.91 5.39
CA LYS A 209 -1.19 -12.10 5.34
C LYS A 209 -0.63 -12.33 3.94
N ASP A 210 -1.47 -12.19 2.93
CA ASP A 210 -1.11 -12.34 1.52
C ASP A 210 -0.04 -11.32 1.11
N TRP A 211 -0.07 -10.13 1.72
CA TRP A 211 0.96 -9.12 1.52
C TRP A 211 2.27 -9.43 2.27
N VAL A 212 2.17 -9.74 3.57
CA VAL A 212 3.36 -9.85 4.43
C VAL A 212 4.14 -11.14 4.17
N THR A 213 3.46 -12.27 3.99
CA THR A 213 4.11 -13.58 3.95
C THR A 213 5.13 -13.74 2.83
N PRO A 214 4.86 -13.34 1.57
CA PRO A 214 5.84 -13.55 0.53
C PRO A 214 6.99 -12.52 0.59
N VAL A 215 6.82 -11.39 1.30
CA VAL A 215 7.87 -10.36 1.47
C VAL A 215 8.79 -10.69 2.66
N TYR A 216 8.21 -11.07 3.79
CA TYR A 216 8.91 -11.20 5.07
C TYR A 216 8.98 -12.64 5.60
N GLY A 217 8.36 -13.58 4.92
CA GLY A 217 8.26 -14.99 5.30
C GLY A 217 7.02 -15.32 6.13
N ASP A 218 6.83 -16.61 6.40
CA ASP A 218 5.73 -17.11 7.21
C ASP A 218 5.79 -16.54 8.64
N PHE A 219 4.62 -16.32 9.23
CA PHE A 219 4.50 -16.00 10.66
C PHE A 219 4.96 -17.22 11.49
N THR A 220 6.01 -17.04 12.29
CA THR A 220 6.63 -18.14 13.05
C THR A 220 6.15 -18.23 14.51
N GLY A 221 5.37 -17.25 14.98
CA GLY A 221 4.79 -17.20 16.32
C GLY A 221 3.27 -17.00 16.31
N ASP A 222 2.66 -17.05 17.49
CA ASP A 222 1.21 -16.88 17.66
C ASP A 222 0.76 -15.41 17.53
N THR A 223 1.69 -14.46 17.73
CA THR A 223 1.46 -13.02 17.68
C THR A 223 2.35 -12.35 16.63
N LEU A 224 1.98 -11.12 16.22
CA LEU A 224 2.65 -10.37 15.16
C LEU A 224 4.12 -10.06 15.48
N GLY A 225 4.43 -9.66 16.72
CA GLY A 225 5.78 -9.38 17.20
C GLY A 225 6.32 -7.99 16.80
N TYR A 226 5.57 -7.21 16.04
CA TYR A 226 5.92 -5.86 15.60
C TYR A 226 4.64 -5.02 15.41
N TYR A 227 4.78 -3.70 15.34
CA TYR A 227 3.67 -2.83 14.92
C TYR A 227 3.48 -2.95 13.41
N ALA A 228 2.25 -2.88 12.94
CA ALA A 228 1.96 -2.80 11.50
C ALA A 228 0.87 -1.78 11.20
N LEU A 229 0.97 -1.15 10.04
CA LEU A 229 -0.07 -0.29 9.48
C LEU A 229 -0.69 -1.01 8.29
N TYR A 230 -1.99 -1.26 8.36
CA TYR A 230 -2.74 -1.91 7.30
C TYR A 230 -3.67 -0.91 6.61
N ASN A 231 -3.52 -0.80 5.29
CA ASN A 231 -4.41 -0.07 4.42
C ASN A 231 -5.49 -1.05 3.89
N PRO A 232 -6.73 -1.01 4.41
CA PRO A 232 -7.78 -1.91 3.96
C PRO A 232 -8.27 -1.63 2.53
N ASP A 233 -8.16 -0.39 2.05
CA ASP A 233 -8.62 -0.02 0.70
C ASP A 233 -7.76 -0.65 -0.40
N GLY A 234 -6.47 -0.85 -0.12
CA GLY A 234 -5.51 -1.50 -1.03
C GLY A 234 -5.11 -2.93 -0.62
N GLU A 235 -5.51 -3.37 0.56
CA GLU A 235 -5.00 -4.59 1.22
C GLU A 235 -3.47 -4.61 1.38
N TYR A 236 -2.87 -3.45 1.65
CA TYR A 236 -1.42 -3.29 1.80
C TYR A 236 -1.01 -3.24 3.27
N ALA A 237 0.15 -3.80 3.59
CA ALA A 237 0.69 -3.76 4.95
C ALA A 237 2.09 -3.13 4.98
N PHE A 238 2.27 -2.21 5.92
CA PHE A 238 3.57 -1.69 6.33
C PHE A 238 3.97 -2.37 7.64
N ILE A 239 5.23 -2.81 7.76
CA ILE A 239 5.74 -3.40 9.00
C ILE A 239 6.77 -2.49 9.67
N SER A 240 6.80 -2.50 11.00
CA SER A 240 7.69 -1.62 11.77
C SER A 240 9.10 -2.16 11.95
N PHE A 241 10.09 -1.28 11.89
CA PHE A 241 11.48 -1.50 12.30
C PHE A 241 11.86 -0.47 13.35
N LEU A 242 12.53 -0.90 14.41
CA LEU A 242 12.94 0.00 15.49
C LEU A 242 13.92 1.05 14.95
N LEU A 243 13.66 2.33 15.21
CA LEU A 243 14.62 3.39 14.91
C LEU A 243 15.80 3.26 15.88
N ASN A 244 16.98 2.93 15.35
CA ASN A 244 18.20 2.93 16.17
C ASN A 244 18.59 4.38 16.50
N PRO A 245 18.61 4.79 17.78
CA PRO A 245 18.95 6.16 18.16
C PRO A 245 20.40 6.55 17.83
N GLU A 246 21.28 5.58 17.57
CA GLU A 246 22.69 5.83 17.25
C GLU A 246 22.94 6.28 15.80
N ASN A 247 21.97 6.14 14.89
CA ASN A 247 22.13 6.53 13.48
C ASN A 247 21.66 7.97 13.19
N ASN A 248 21.17 8.70 14.20
CA ASN A 248 20.65 10.06 14.05
C ASN A 248 21.63 11.16 14.50
N VAL A 249 22.91 10.81 14.68
CA VAL A 249 23.98 11.76 14.97
C VAL A 249 24.94 11.84 13.77
N SER A 250 25.02 13.06 13.23
CA SER A 250 25.99 13.62 12.28
C SER A 250 25.97 13.15 10.82
N ASN A 251 25.35 13.97 9.97
CA ASN A 251 26.02 14.54 8.79
C ASN A 251 25.60 16.02 8.66
N ASN A 252 26.12 16.83 9.56
CA ASN A 252 26.25 18.28 9.41
C ASN A 252 27.68 18.62 9.85
N ASP A 253 28.63 18.41 8.95
CA ASP A 253 29.96 19.03 8.95
C ASP A 253 30.32 19.41 7.51
#